data_AF-A0A527ZA10-F1
#
_entry.id   AF-A0A527ZA10-F1
#
_cell.length_a   1.000
_cell.length_b   1.000
_cell.length_c   1.000
_cell.angle_alpha   90.00
_cell.angle_beta   90.00
_cell.angle_gamma   90.00
#
_symmetry.space_group_name_H-M   'P 1'
#
loop_
_entity.id
_entity.type
_entity.pdbx_description
1 polymer ?
#
loop_
_entity_poly.entity_id
_entity_poly.type
_entity_poly.pdbx_seq_one_letter_code
_entity_poly.pdbx_strand_id
1 'polypeptide(L)' 'LVQADLAASLSAISEQGRDAFYKGPIADGIVRASAQKGGILAKADFENYAVRELEPVTCSYRGYEITSS' A
#
# COMPACT_ATOMS: atom_id res chain seq x y z
N LEU A 1 1.06 -4.64 -25.20
CA LEU A 1 1.31 -3.57 -24.22
C LEU A 1 2.48 -4.01 -23.34
N VAL A 2 3.52 -3.19 -23.19
CA VAL A 2 4.68 -3.47 -22.32
C VAL A 2 4.77 -2.33 -21.31
N GLN A 3 4.93 -2.66 -20.02
CA GLN A 3 4.99 -1.69 -18.91
C GLN A 3 6.32 -1.82 -18.16
N ALA A 4 7.40 -1.25 -18.72
CA ALA A 4 8.75 -1.38 -18.19
C ALA A 4 8.90 -0.81 -16.76
N ASP A 5 8.30 0.34 -16.47
CA ASP A 5 8.39 0.99 -15.15
C ASP A 5 7.65 0.18 -14.07
N LEU A 6 6.52 -0.43 -14.44
CA LEU A 6 5.78 -1.32 -13.53
C LEU A 6 6.58 -2.59 -13.27
N ALA A 7 7.22 -3.16 -14.30
CA ALA A 7 8.09 -4.32 -14.14
C ALA A 7 9.25 -4.01 -13.16
N ALA A 8 9.92 -2.86 -13.32
CA ALA A 8 10.98 -2.43 -12.40
C ALA A 8 10.47 -2.27 -10.96
N SER A 9 9.28 -1.71 -10.79
CA SER A 9 8.65 -1.55 -9.46
C SER A 9 8.36 -2.91 -8.81
N LEU A 10 7.79 -3.85 -9.56
CA LEU A 10 7.49 -5.21 -9.08
C LEU A 10 8.76 -6.01 -8.77
N SER A 11 9.81 -5.88 -9.57
CA SER A 11 11.11 -6.49 -9.28
C SER A 11 11.71 -5.96 -7.98
N ALA A 12 11.68 -4.64 -7.76
CA ALA A 12 12.16 -4.05 -6.52
C ALA A 12 11.38 -4.55 -5.30
N ILE A 13 10.05 -4.67 -5.40
CA ILE A 13 9.21 -5.23 -4.34
C ILE A 13 9.53 -6.72 -4.10
N SER A 14 9.78 -7.49 -5.15
CA SER A 14 10.16 -8.91 -5.03
C SER A 14 11.49 -9.08 -4.30
N GLU A 15 12.45 -8.19 -4.52
CA GLU A 15 13.80 -8.28 -3.94
C GLU A 15 13.88 -7.71 -2.52
N GLN A 16 13.17 -6.61 -2.24
CA GLN A 16 13.33 -5.82 -1.01
C GLN A 16 12.07 -5.82 -0.14
N GLY A 17 11.03 -6.54 -0.56
CA GLY A 17 9.75 -6.61 0.13
C GLY A 17 9.03 -5.24 0.20
N ARG A 18 8.24 -5.05 1.27
CA ARG A 18 7.45 -3.82 1.47
C ARG A 18 8.30 -2.55 1.53
N ASP A 19 9.54 -2.64 1.98
CA ASP A 19 10.41 -1.47 2.16
C ASP A 19 10.75 -0.81 0.82
N ALA A 20 10.82 -1.58 -0.28
CA ALA A 20 10.95 -1.04 -1.63
C ALA A 20 9.82 -0.04 -1.97
N PHE A 21 8.60 -0.34 -1.53
CA PHE A 21 7.42 0.49 -1.79
C PHE A 21 7.34 1.68 -0.85
N TYR A 22 7.49 1.47 0.47
CA TYR A 22 7.22 2.49 1.49
C TYR A 22 8.42 3.38 1.81
N LYS A 23 9.65 2.87 1.69
CA LYS A 23 10.88 3.59 2.09
C LYS A 23 11.80 3.87 0.91
N GLY A 24 11.67 3.11 -0.18
CA GLY A 24 12.52 3.22 -1.36
C GLY A 24 12.12 4.31 -2.37
N PRO A 25 12.74 4.25 -3.57
CA PRO A 25 12.52 5.21 -4.66
C PRO A 25 11.08 5.25 -5.18
N ILE A 26 10.31 4.18 -4.97
CA ILE A 26 8.89 4.12 -5.37
C ILE A 26 8.09 5.16 -4.57
N ALA A 27 8.23 5.19 -3.24
CA ALA A 27 7.60 6.22 -2.39
C ALA A 27 8.05 7.63 -2.79
N ASP A 28 9.33 7.84 -3.10
CA ASP A 28 9.84 9.15 -3.53
C ASP A 28 9.20 9.61 -4.85
N GLY A 29 9.01 8.68 -5.78
CA GLY A 29 8.31 8.92 -7.04
C GLY A 29 6.85 9.32 -6.83
N ILE A 30 6.16 8.64 -5.91
CA ILE A 30 4.77 8.95 -5.57
C ILE A 30 4.65 10.33 -4.90
N VAL A 31 5.50 10.65 -3.93
CA VAL A 31 5.52 11.95 -3.24
C VAL A 31 5.79 13.08 -4.25
N ARG A 32 6.76 12.90 -5.14
CA ARG A 32 7.05 13.87 -6.21
C ARG A 32 5.83 14.09 -7.11
N ALA A 33 5.20 13.01 -7.55
CA ALA A 33 4.01 13.09 -8.40
C ALA A 33 2.81 13.74 -7.69
N SER A 34 2.66 13.49 -6.38
CA SER A 34 1.64 14.12 -5.53
C SER A 34 1.87 15.63 -5.45
N ALA A 35 3.09 16.05 -5.08
CA ALA A 35 3.44 17.47 -4.97
C ALA A 35 3.26 18.23 -6.30
N GLN A 36 3.63 17.63 -7.43
CA GLN A 36 3.45 18.22 -8.76
C GLN A 36 1.99 18.49 -9.12
N LYS A 37 1.05 17.77 -8.51
CA LYS A 37 -0.39 17.88 -8.76
C LYS A 37 -1.15 18.55 -7.61
N GLY A 38 -0.44 19.19 -6.67
CA GLY A 38 -1.06 19.84 -5.50
C GLY A 38 -1.60 18.85 -4.46
N GLY A 39 -1.10 17.61 -4.45
CA GLY A 39 -1.46 16.60 -3.47
C GLY A 39 -0.74 16.77 -2.13
N ILE A 40 -1.14 15.94 -1.16
CA ILE A 40 -0.75 16.08 0.26
C ILE A 40 0.18 14.97 0.76
N LEU A 41 0.56 14.02 -0.11
CA LEU A 41 1.34 12.87 0.31
C LEU A 41 2.78 13.28 0.61
N ALA A 42 3.24 13.00 1.83
CA ALA A 42 4.62 13.18 2.28
C ALA A 42 5.32 11.84 2.45
N LYS A 43 6.65 11.85 2.38
CA LYS A 43 7.46 10.64 2.61
C LYS A 43 7.17 10.00 3.97
N ALA A 44 6.98 10.83 4.99
CA ALA A 44 6.64 10.39 6.35
C ALA A 44 5.31 9.60 6.41
N ASP A 45 4.35 9.85 5.51
CA ASP A 45 3.09 9.10 5.48
C ASP A 45 3.34 7.64 5.09
N PHE A 46 4.29 7.39 4.18
CA PHE A 46 4.66 6.04 3.76
C PHE A 46 5.52 5.34 4.82
N GLU A 47 6.49 6.05 5.40
CA GLU A 47 7.39 5.46 6.40
C GLU A 47 6.67 5.07 7.68
N ASN A 48 5.68 5.87 8.10
CA ASN A 48 4.90 5.62 9.30
C ASN A 48 3.69 4.70 9.05
N TYR A 49 3.46 4.27 7.81
CA TYR A 49 2.34 3.39 7.51
C TYR A 49 2.56 1.99 8.09
N ALA A 50 1.58 1.53 8.87
CA ALA A 50 1.50 0.19 9.39
C ALA A 50 0.09 -0.37 9.16
N VAL A 51 0.03 -1.62 8.70
CA VAL A 51 -1.22 -2.36 8.61
C VAL A 51 -1.73 -2.59 10.03
N ARG A 52 -3.02 -2.32 10.24
CA ARG A 52 -3.72 -2.61 11.49
C ARG A 52 -4.50 -3.90 11.30
N GLU A 53 -4.24 -4.88 12.15
CA GLU A 53 -5.09 -6.07 12.26
C GLU A 53 -6.20 -5.77 13.25
N LEU A 54 -7.44 -5.89 12.78
CA LEU A 54 -8.64 -5.65 13.57
C LEU A 54 -9.49 -6.91 13.52
N GLU A 55 -10.15 -7.24 14.63
CA GLU A 55 -11.11 -8.34 14.62
C GLU A 55 -12.26 -8.00 13.65
N PRO A 56 -12.66 -8.96 12.79
CA PRO A 56 -13.77 -8.75 11.89
C PRO A 56 -15.08 -8.64 12.67
N VAL A 57 -16.05 -7.92 12.10
CA VAL A 57 -17.40 -7.87 12.65
C VAL A 57 -18.07 -9.21 12.40
N THR A 58 -18.49 -9.89 13.47
CA THR A 58 -19.20 -11.17 13.39
C THR A 58 -20.65 -11.06 13.86
N CYS A 59 -21.54 -11.82 13.24
CA CYS A 59 -22.91 -11.98 13.72
C CYS A 59 -23.48 -13.36 13.36
N SER A 60 -24.49 -13.80 14.12
CA SER A 60 -25.23 -15.02 13.82
C SER A 60 -26.53 -14.71 13.08
N TYR A 61 -26.77 -15.37 11.95
CA TYR A 61 -28.00 -15.22 11.17
C TYR A 61 -28.49 -16.58 10.66
N ARG A 62 -29.71 -16.97 11.05
CA ARG A 62 -30.38 -18.22 10.63
C ARG A 62 -29.51 -19.49 10.77
N GLY A 63 -28.71 -19.55 11.84
CA GLY A 63 -27.81 -20.68 12.11
C GLY A 63 -26.44 -20.61 11.43
N TYR A 64 -26.14 -19.52 10.72
CA TYR A 64 -24.82 -19.27 10.12
C TYR A 64 -24.07 -18.20 10.91
N GLU A 65 -22.75 -18.33 10.96
CA GLU A 65 -21.85 -17.27 11.37
C GLU A 65 -21.47 -16.43 10.13
N ILE A 66 -21.72 -15.13 10.20
CA ILE A 66 -21.37 -14.16 9.17
C ILE A 66 -20.17 -13.37 9.69
N THR A 67 -19.09 -13.36 8.92
CA THR A 67 -17.89 -12.56 9.18
C THR A 67 -17.79 -11.46 8.13
N SER A 68 -17.68 -10.21 8.56
CA SER A 68 -17.61 -9.02 7.71
C SER A 68 -16.44 -8.13 8.10
N SER A 69 -15.93 -7.37 7.14
CA SER A 69 -14.79 -6.46 7.26
C SER A 69 -15.22 -5.05 7.66
#